data_AF-A0A369MVV5-F1
#
_entry.id   AF-A0A369MVV5-F1
#
_cell.length_a   1.000
_cell.length_b   1.000
_cell.length_c   1.000
_cell.angle_alpha   90.00
_cell.angle_beta   90.00
_cell.angle_gamma   90.00
#
_symmetry.space_group_name_H-M   'P 1'
#
loop_
_entity.id
_entity.type
_entity.pdbx_description
1 polymer ?
#
loop_
_entity_poly.entity_id
_entity_poly.type
_entity_poly.pdbx_seq_one_letter_code
_entity_poly.pdbx_strand_id
1 'polypeptide(L)'
;MGKAETKFANTAKKMDSALLRLLETTAFEKISVTMLCNEAQVNRSTFYAHYSDTSDLLVEVRWLALKDFSWAPINALHTILL
;
A
#
# COMPACT_ATOMS: atom_id res chain seq x y z
N MET A 1 -2.59 -5.62 -22.52
CA MET A 1 -2.95 -4.86 -21.31
C MET A 1 -4.08 -3.91 -21.67
N GLY A 2 -5.29 -4.19 -21.18
CA GLY A 2 -6.48 -3.39 -21.50
C GLY A 2 -6.54 -2.09 -20.68
N LYS A 3 -7.15 -1.04 -21.23
CA LYS A 3 -7.37 0.26 -20.54
C LYS A 3 -8.07 0.13 -19.18
N ALA A 4 -8.84 -0.94 -18.96
CA ALA A 4 -9.53 -1.21 -17.70
C ALA A 4 -8.59 -1.75 -16.62
N GLU A 5 -7.67 -2.65 -16.98
CA GLU A 5 -6.67 -3.23 -16.06
C GLU A 5 -5.74 -2.13 -15.53
N THR A 6 -5.36 -1.17 -16.37
CA THR A 6 -4.52 -0.04 -15.96
C THR A 6 -5.25 0.91 -15.01
N LYS A 7 -6.56 1.12 -15.20
CA LYS A 7 -7.37 1.94 -14.27
C LYS A 7 -7.50 1.29 -12.90
N PHE A 8 -7.72 -0.03 -12.85
CA PHE A 8 -7.78 -0.79 -11.60
C PHE A 8 -6.44 -0.67 -10.86
N ALA A 9 -5.32 -0.99 -11.52
CA ALA A 9 -3.99 -0.89 -10.92
C ALA A 9 -3.63 0.52 -10.45
N ASN A 10 -4.01 1.57 -11.21
CA ASN A 10 -3.77 2.95 -10.81
C ASN A 10 -4.57 3.35 -9.57
N THR A 11 -5.77 2.79 -9.39
CA THR A 11 -6.61 3.08 -8.23
C THR A 11 -6.06 2.41 -6.97
N ALA A 12 -5.58 1.16 -7.08
CA ALA A 12 -4.85 0.48 -6.00
C ALA A 12 -3.66 1.33 -5.51
N LYS A 13 -2.80 1.78 -6.41
CA LYS A 13 -1.63 2.63 -6.08
C LYS A 13 -1.98 3.92 -5.34
N LYS A 14 -3.13 4.53 -5.67
CA LYS A 14 -3.60 5.74 -4.96
C LYS A 14 -3.97 5.41 -3.52
N MET A 15 -4.63 4.28 -3.29
CA MET A 15 -5.01 3.81 -1.96
C MET A 15 -3.77 3.40 -1.14
N ASP A 16 -2.78 2.74 -1.75
CA ASP A 16 -1.49 2.44 -1.10
C ASP A 16 -0.82 3.71 -0.57
N SER A 17 -0.67 4.70 -1.46
CA SER A 17 -0.03 5.98 -1.14
C SER A 17 -0.80 6.74 -0.06
N ALA A 18 -2.13 6.68 -0.08
CA ALA A 18 -2.97 7.30 0.92
C ALA A 18 -2.83 6.63 2.30
N LEU A 19 -2.79 5.29 2.34
CA LEU A 19 -2.59 4.57 3.59
C LEU A 19 -1.23 4.92 4.21
N LEU A 20 -0.16 4.93 3.40
CA LEU A 20 1.18 5.30 3.86
C LEU A 20 1.21 6.73 4.44
N ARG A 21 0.61 7.71 3.77
CA ARG A 21 0.53 9.10 4.29
C ARG A 21 -0.27 9.22 5.58
N LEU A 22 -1.38 8.48 5.72
CA LEU A 22 -2.14 8.48 6.96
C LEU A 22 -1.35 7.85 8.11
N LEU A 23 -0.60 6.77 7.84
CA LEU A 23 0.25 6.10 8.83
C LEU A 23 1.38 6.98 9.37
N GLU A 24 1.80 8.03 8.65
CA GLU A 24 2.80 9.00 9.15
C GLU A 24 2.30 9.78 10.37
N THR A 25 0.98 9.95 10.51
CA THR A 25 0.39 10.84 11.53
C THR A 25 -0.69 10.18 12.38
N THR A 26 -1.22 9.04 11.95
CA THR A 26 -2.40 8.39 12.52
C THR A 26 -2.13 6.91 12.74
N ALA A 27 -2.37 6.42 13.97
CA ALA A 27 -2.30 5.00 14.28
C ALA A 27 -3.30 4.19 13.42
N PHE A 28 -2.88 3.01 12.95
CA PHE A 28 -3.66 2.21 11.98
C PHE A 28 -5.08 1.92 12.45
N GLU A 29 -5.28 1.59 13.74
CA GLU A 29 -6.58 1.26 14.32
C GLU A 29 -7.55 2.46 14.32
N LYS A 30 -7.04 3.67 14.12
CA LYS A 30 -7.84 4.89 13.97
C LYS A 30 -8.14 5.20 12.51
N ILE A 31 -7.44 4.62 11.54
CA ILE A 31 -7.67 4.87 10.12
C ILE A 31 -8.96 4.17 9.68
N SER A 32 -9.94 4.96 9.24
CA SER A 32 -11.19 4.45 8.69
C SER A 32 -11.16 4.40 7.18
N VAL A 33 -11.99 3.55 6.58
CA VAL A 33 -12.21 3.51 5.12
C VAL A 33 -12.57 4.89 4.56
N THR A 34 -13.33 5.70 5.33
CA THR A 34 -13.72 7.04 4.87
C THR A 34 -12.54 8.00 4.81
N MET A 35 -11.69 8.01 5.84
CA MET A 35 -10.47 8.84 5.84
C MET A 35 -9.53 8.44 4.71
N LEU A 36 -9.33 7.14 4.52
CA LEU A 36 -8.52 6.61 3.43
C LEU A 36 -9.07 7.00 2.05
N CYS A 37 -10.38 6.84 1.83
CA CYS A 37 -11.01 7.19 0.55
C CYS A 37 -10.87 8.69 0.24
N ASN A 38 -11.02 9.54 1.25
CA ASN A 38 -10.84 10.99 1.11
C ASN A 38 -9.39 11.33 0.73
N GLU A 39 -8.41 10.74 1.43
CA GLU A 39 -6.98 10.95 1.16
C GLU A 39 -6.56 10.43 -0.23
N ALA A 40 -7.10 9.29 -0.65
CA ALA A 40 -6.83 8.70 -1.96
C ALA A 40 -7.58 9.38 -3.11
N GLN A 41 -8.56 10.23 -2.81
CA GLN A 41 -9.54 10.77 -3.76
C GLN A 41 -10.23 9.67 -4.59
N VAL A 42 -10.77 8.67 -3.89
CA VAL A 42 -11.52 7.55 -4.49
C VAL A 42 -12.88 7.40 -3.82
N ASN A 43 -13.84 6.84 -4.56
CA ASN A 43 -15.15 6.55 -3.98
C ASN A 43 -15.06 5.32 -3.07
N ARG A 44 -15.90 5.27 -2.03
CA ARG A 44 -16.01 4.09 -1.14
C ARG A 44 -16.38 2.82 -1.89
N SER A 45 -17.27 2.90 -2.88
CA SER A 45 -17.61 1.75 -3.74
C SER A 45 -16.41 1.25 -4.54
N THR A 46 -15.49 2.15 -4.92
CA THR A 46 -14.23 1.76 -5.54
C THR A 46 -13.30 1.09 -4.54
N PHE A 47 -13.19 1.59 -3.31
CA PHE A 47 -12.43 0.89 -2.26
C PHE A 47 -12.94 -0.54 -2.06
N TYR A 48 -14.26 -0.72 -1.90
CA TYR A 48 -14.85 -2.05 -1.67
C TYR A 48 -14.82 -2.97 -2.89
N ALA A 49 -14.53 -2.46 -4.08
CA ALA A 49 -14.24 -3.29 -5.25
C ALA A 49 -12.82 -3.89 -5.23
N HIS A 50 -11.94 -3.37 -4.38
CA HIS A 50 -10.56 -3.82 -4.22
C HIS A 50 -10.33 -4.55 -2.89
N TYR A 51 -10.91 -4.06 -1.79
CA TYR A 51 -10.61 -4.49 -0.43
C TYR A 51 -11.87 -4.60 0.42
N SER A 52 -11.92 -5.57 1.33
CA SER A 52 -13.05 -5.72 2.27
C SER A 52 -12.96 -4.70 3.40
N ASP A 53 -11.74 -4.44 3.87
CA ASP A 53 -11.43 -3.46 4.92
C ASP A 53 -10.00 -2.91 4.80
N THR A 54 -9.59 -2.04 5.72
CA THR A 54 -8.27 -1.40 5.72
C THR A 54 -7.12 -2.37 5.99
N SER A 55 -7.38 -3.52 6.60
CA SER A 55 -6.38 -4.56 6.88
C SER A 55 -5.97 -5.29 5.60
N ASP A 56 -6.92 -5.55 4.70
CA ASP A 56 -6.62 -6.13 3.38
C ASP A 56 -5.63 -5.25 2.60
N LEU A 57 -5.86 -3.93 2.59
CA LEU A 57 -4.94 -2.97 1.98
C LEU A 57 -3.58 -2.92 2.72
N LEU A 58 -3.58 -2.96 4.05
CA LEU A 58 -2.33 -2.96 4.82
C LEU A 58 -1.46 -4.18 4.50
N VAL A 59 -2.08 -5.34 4.27
CA VAL A 59 -1.39 -6.56 3.85
C VAL A 59 -0.71 -6.33 2.49
N GLU A 60 -1.43 -5.79 1.50
CA GLU A 60 -0.85 -5.44 0.19
C GLU A 60 0.35 -4.48 0.32
N VAL A 61 0.17 -3.37 1.03
CA VAL A 61 1.23 -2.36 1.24
C VAL A 61 2.44 -2.97 1.94
N ARG A 62 2.24 -3.84 2.94
CA ARG A 62 3.33 -4.55 3.63
C ARG A 62 4.08 -5.47 2.68
N TRP A 63 3.38 -6.24 1.84
CA TRP A 63 4.02 -7.11 0.86
C TRP A 63 4.88 -6.33 -0.12
N LEU A 64 4.39 -5.17 -0.59
CA LEU A 64 5.15 -4.28 -1.46
C LEU A 64 6.43 -3.78 -0.76
N ALA A 65 6.31 -3.27 0.47
CA ALA A 65 7.46 -2.80 1.23
C ALA A 65 8.49 -3.91 1.53
N LEU A 66 8.03 -5.12 1.84
CA LEU A 66 8.92 -6.27 2.10
C LEU A 66 9.60 -6.77 0.83
N LYS A 67 8.94 -6.70 -0.32
CA LYS A 67 9.56 -7.02 -1.61
C LYS A 67 10.69 -6.05 -1.92
N ASP A 68 10.50 -4.78 -1.58
CA ASP A 68 11.56 -3.77 -1.69
C ASP A 68 12.70 -4.01 -0.67
N PHE A 69 12.40 -4.64 0.46
CA PHE A 69 13.43 -5.00 1.44
C PHE A 69 14.16 -6.31 1.08
N SER A 70 13.50 -7.28 0.46
CA SER A 70 14.10 -8.60 0.18
C SER A 70 15.17 -8.58 -0.90
N TRP A 71 15.30 -7.49 -1.66
CA TRP A 71 16.42 -7.26 -2.57
C TRP A 71 17.58 -6.49 -1.92
N ALA A 72 17.43 -5.99 -0.68
CA ALA A 72 18.57 -5.52 0.09
C ALA A 72 19.53 -6.73 0.23
N PRO A 73 20.78 -6.61 -0.26
CA PRO A 73 21.64 -7.76 -0.39
C PRO A 73 21.85 -8.39 0.98
N ILE A 74 21.53 -9.68 1.08
CA ILE A 74 22.01 -10.61 2.12
C ILE A 74 23.56 -10.56 2.21
N ASN A 75 24.23 -9.88 1.28
CA ASN A 75 25.67 -9.80 1.10
C ASN A 75 26.31 -8.56 1.73
N ALA A 76 25.56 -7.66 2.40
CA ALA A 76 26.16 -6.51 3.12
C ALA A 76 27.02 -6.92 4.34
N LEU A 77 27.22 -8.22 4.59
CA LEU A 77 28.14 -8.76 5.60
C LEU A 77 29.45 -9.33 5.01
N HIS A 78 29.68 -9.31 3.69
CA HIS A 78 30.91 -9.88 3.08
C HIS A 78 31.96 -8.83 2.64
N THR A 79 31.97 -7.61 3.19
CA THR A 79 32.99 -6.60 2.80
C THR A 79 33.76 -6.01 3.98
N ILE A 80 33.65 -6.58 5.19
CA ILE A 80 34.49 -6.17 6.34
C ILE A 80 35.39 -7.31 6.88
N LEU A 81 35.31 -8.52 6.33
CA LEU A 81 36.36 -9.53 6.56
C LEU A 81 36.46 -10.45 5.34
N LEU A 82 37.29 -10.03 4.38
CA LEU A 82 38.32 -10.81 3.67
C LEU A 82 39.05 -9.89 2.69
#